data_AF-A0A5J4NNY4-F1
#
_entry.id   AF-A0A5J4NNY4-F1
#
_cell.length_a   1.000
_cell.length_b   1.000
_cell.length_c   1.000
_cell.angle_alpha   90.00
_cell.angle_beta   90.00
_cell.angle_gamma   90.00
#
_symmetry.space_group_name_H-M   'P 1'
#
loop_
_entity.id
_entity.type
_entity.pdbx_description
1 polymer ?
#
loop_
_entity_poly.entity_id
_entity_poly.type
_entity_poly.pdbx_seq_one_letter_code
_entity_poly.pdbx_strand_id
1 'polypeptide(L)'
;MFAYCFVILEQKSYVCEFCGRNFTQNGNLRLHVDTIHLKQKSYVCEFCGRNFTQNGNLRLHVDTIHLKQKSYVCEFCGRNFTQNGNLRLHVDTIHLSECCVVFNILRDQV
;
A
#
# COMPACT_ATOMS: atom_id res chain seq x y z
N MET A 1 37.54 -22.43 -12.77
CA MET A 1 36.38 -23.26 -12.39
C MET A 1 35.74 -22.67 -11.14
N PHE A 2 35.01 -21.56 -11.27
CA PHE A 2 34.10 -21.08 -10.24
C PHE A 2 32.89 -20.51 -10.97
N ALA A 3 32.03 -21.43 -11.41
CA ALA A 3 30.68 -21.09 -11.78
C ALA A 3 30.00 -20.62 -10.50
N TYR A 4 30.01 -19.31 -10.26
CA TYR A 4 29.04 -18.70 -9.36
C TYR A 4 27.69 -18.99 -10.00
N CYS A 5 27.12 -20.11 -9.58
CA CYS A 5 25.79 -20.55 -9.91
C CYS A 5 24.88 -19.45 -9.38
N PHE A 6 24.59 -18.48 -10.24
CA PHE A 6 23.58 -17.47 -10.05
C PHE A 6 22.27 -18.25 -9.99
N VAL A 7 21.92 -18.70 -8.78
CA VAL A 7 20.59 -19.20 -8.47
C VAL A 7 19.68 -18.03 -8.79
N ILE A 8 19.10 -18.04 -10.00
CA ILE A 8 17.88 -17.30 -10.24
C ILE A 8 16.88 -17.98 -9.30
N LEU A 9 16.74 -17.43 -8.09
CA LEU A 9 15.60 -17.69 -7.24
C LEU A 9 14.42 -17.34 -8.13
N GLU A 10 13.74 -18.34 -8.68
CA GLU A 10 12.51 -18.14 -9.44
C GLU A 10 11.53 -17.44 -8.50
N GLN A 11 11.52 -16.10 -8.55
CA GLN A 11 10.48 -15.33 -7.93
C GLN A 11 9.22 -15.73 -8.65
N LYS A 12 8.41 -16.56 -7.98
CA LYS A 12 7.15 -17.07 -8.51
C LYS A 12 6.29 -15.87 -8.90
N SER A 13 6.32 -15.53 -10.19
CA SER A 13 5.59 -14.42 -10.75
C SER A 13 4.20 -14.92 -11.15
N TYR A 14 3.21 -14.11 -10.84
CA TYR A 14 1.82 -14.36 -11.19
C TYR A 14 1.49 -13.45 -12.37
N VAL A 15 1.23 -14.05 -13.54
CA VAL A 15 0.99 -13.31 -14.78
C VAL A 15 -0.52 -13.20 -15.03
N CYS A 16 -0.98 -12.01 -15.40
CA CYS A 16 -2.35 -11.82 -15.85
C CYS A 16 -2.52 -12.36 -17.27
N GLU A 17 -3.39 -13.35 -17.45
CA GLU A 17 -3.65 -13.95 -18.77
C GLU A 17 -4.35 -12.99 -19.73
N PHE A 18 -5.07 -11.98 -19.23
CA PHE A 18 -5.78 -11.01 -20.06
C PHE A 18 -4.87 -9.93 -20.65
N CYS A 19 -3.79 -9.55 -19.98
CA CYS A 19 -2.94 -8.42 -20.40
C CYS A 19 -1.42 -8.64 -20.24
N GLY A 20 -0.99 -9.83 -19.81
CA GLY A 20 0.43 -10.19 -19.66
C GLY A 20 1.15 -9.51 -18.49
N ARG A 21 0.45 -8.76 -17.63
CA ARG A 21 1.07 -8.02 -16.53
C ARG A 21 1.55 -8.96 -15.42
N ASN A 22 2.78 -8.75 -14.94
CA ASN A 22 3.41 -9.54 -13.88
C ASN A 22 3.13 -8.97 -12.49
N PHE A 23 2.89 -9.87 -11.54
CA PHE A 23 2.68 -9.57 -10.13
C PHE A 23 3.55 -10.49 -9.26
N THR A 24 4.04 -9.97 -8.14
CA THR A 24 4.86 -10.72 -7.17
C THR A 24 4.03 -11.54 -6.20
N GLN A 25 2.72 -11.28 -6.11
CA GLN A 25 1.80 -11.96 -5.20
C GLN A 25 0.51 -12.33 -5.93
N ASN A 26 0.02 -13.55 -5.69
CA ASN A 26 -1.22 -14.05 -6.30
C ASN A 26 -2.43 -13.17 -5.95
N GLY A 27 -2.51 -12.70 -4.70
CA GLY A 27 -3.59 -11.81 -4.27
C GLY A 27 -3.68 -10.52 -5.10
N ASN A 28 -2.53 -9.95 -5.48
CA ASN A 28 -2.48 -8.75 -6.31
C ASN A 28 -2.90 -9.04 -7.75
N LEU A 29 -2.52 -10.20 -8.31
CA LEU A 29 -3.01 -10.64 -9.61
C LEU A 29 -4.54 -10.79 -9.58
N ARG A 30 -5.08 -11.50 -8.59
CA ARG A 30 -6.52 -11.71 -8.46
C ARG A 30 -7.28 -10.40 -8.34
N LEU A 31 -6.83 -9.50 -7.47
CA LEU A 31 -7.40 -8.16 -7.36
C LEU A 31 -7.33 -7.40 -8.68
N HIS A 32 -6.22 -7.48 -9.40
CA HIS A 32 -6.10 -6.85 -10.72
C HIS A 32 -7.13 -7.40 -11.71
N VAL A 33 -7.27 -8.72 -11.80
CA VAL A 33 -8.23 -9.37 -12.69
C VAL A 33 -9.66 -8.98 -12.33
N ASP A 34 -10.02 -9.10 -11.05
CA ASP A 34 -11.35 -8.79 -10.56
C ASP A 34 -11.72 -7.32 -10.85
N THR A 35 -10.76 -6.40 -10.72
CA THR A 35 -11.04 -4.95 -10.80
C THR A 35 -10.94 -4.36 -12.21
N ILE A 36 -9.98 -4.82 -13.02
CA ILE A 36 -9.70 -4.26 -14.35
C ILE A 36 -10.41 -5.03 -15.45
N HIS A 37 -10.45 -6.36 -15.34
CA HIS A 37 -11.01 -7.22 -16.38
C HIS A 37 -12.46 -7.61 -16.09
N LEU A 38 -12.76 -8.05 -14.86
CA LEU A 38 -14.11 -8.47 -14.47
C LEU A 38 -14.97 -7.32 -13.93
N LYS A 39 -14.36 -6.17 -13.60
CA LYS A 39 -15.01 -5.00 -12.99
C LYS A 39 -15.85 -5.32 -11.74
N GLN A 40 -15.49 -6.38 -11.03
CA GLN A 40 -16.09 -6.75 -9.76
C GLN A 40 -15.64 -5.72 -8.69
N LYS A 41 -16.59 -4.89 -8.26
CA LYS A 41 -16.46 -4.03 -7.08
C LYS A 41 -17.31 -4.66 -5.98
N SER A 42 -16.67 -5.17 -4.94
CA SER A 42 -17.32 -6.03 -3.93
C SER A 42 -17.51 -5.36 -2.58
N TYR A 43 -16.98 -4.16 -2.36
CA TYR A 43 -17.04 -3.50 -1.06
C TYR A 43 -17.85 -2.20 -1.13
N VAL A 44 -19.05 -2.21 -0.56
CA VAL A 44 -19.96 -1.05 -0.54
C VAL A 44 -19.85 -0.33 0.80
N CYS A 45 -19.77 0.99 0.76
CA CYS A 45 -19.90 1.82 1.96
C CYS A 45 -21.36 1.88 2.41
N GLU A 46 -21.65 1.39 3.60
CA GLU A 46 -23.02 1.38 4.14
C GLU A 46 -23.56 2.78 4.43
N PHE A 47 -22.67 3.76 4.68
CA PHE A 47 -23.07 5.14 4.97
C PHE A 47 -23.49 5.93 3.72
N CYS A 48 -22.95 5.63 2.53
CA CYS A 48 -23.18 6.42 1.32
C CYS A 48 -23.36 5.62 0.02
N GLY A 49 -23.37 4.29 0.08
CA GLY A 49 -23.53 3.40 -1.08
C GLY A 49 -22.34 3.37 -2.04
N ARG A 50 -21.21 4.03 -1.73
CA ARG A 50 -20.06 4.09 -2.62
C ARG A 50 -19.34 2.75 -2.71
N ASN A 51 -18.99 2.35 -3.94
CA ASN A 51 -18.35 1.07 -4.22
C ASN A 51 -16.82 1.19 -4.27
N PHE A 52 -16.14 0.21 -3.68
CA PHE A 52 -14.69 0.07 -3.60
C PHE A 52 -14.26 -1.32 -4.08
N THR A 53 -13.06 -1.36 -4.62
CA THR A 53 -12.42 -2.58 -5.15
C THR A 53 -11.66 -3.36 -4.09
N GLN A 54 -11.30 -2.72 -2.97
CA GLN A 54 -10.54 -3.31 -1.88
C GLN A 54 -11.13 -2.89 -0.55
N ASN A 55 -11.23 -3.83 0.40
CA ASN A 55 -11.74 -3.57 1.74
C ASN A 55 -10.94 -2.47 2.47
N GLY A 56 -9.61 -2.47 2.32
CA GLY A 56 -8.75 -1.43 2.92
C GLY A 56 -9.12 -0.02 2.46
N ASN A 57 -9.48 0.16 1.18
CA ASN A 57 -9.92 1.45 0.64
C ASN A 57 -11.30 1.85 1.17
N LEU A 58 -12.21 0.89 1.33
CA LEU A 58 -13.51 1.14 1.97
C LEU A 58 -13.32 1.59 3.42
N ARG A 59 -12.52 0.86 4.20
CA ARG A 59 -12.24 1.20 5.59
C ARG A 59 -11.62 2.59 5.72
N LEU A 60 -10.58 2.89 4.94
CA LEU A 60 -10.00 4.23 4.91
C LEU A 60 -11.03 5.30 4.55
N HIS A 61 -11.91 5.04 3.59
CA HIS A 61 -12.99 5.96 3.25
C HIS A 61 -13.94 6.19 4.42
N VAL A 62 -14.39 5.14 5.11
CA VAL A 62 -15.27 5.24 6.27
C VAL A 62 -14.61 6.01 7.40
N ASP A 63 -13.38 5.64 7.75
CA ASP A 63 -12.63 6.25 8.84
C ASP A 63 -12.43 7.75 8.58
N THR A 64 -12.15 8.14 7.33
CA THR A 64 -11.82 9.53 6.99
C THR A 64 -13.01 10.44 6.71
N ILE A 65 -14.04 9.93 6.03
CA ILE A 65 -15.18 10.73 5.57
C ILE A 65 -16.35 10.66 6.55
N HIS A 66 -16.62 9.49 7.12
CA HIS A 66 -17.78 9.28 7.98
C HIS A 66 -17.41 9.41 9.46
N LEU A 67 -16.32 8.78 9.90
CA LEU A 67 -15.91 8.80 11.31
C LEU A 67 -14.94 9.95 11.63
N LYS A 68 -14.35 10.59 10.61
CA LYS A 68 -13.32 11.66 10.74
C LYS A 68 -12.15 11.27 11.65
N GLN A 69 -11.84 9.99 11.73
CA GLN A 69 -10.70 9.48 12.46
C GLN A 69 -9.41 9.87 11.70
N LYS A 70 -8.53 10.60 12.39
CA LYS A 70 -7.17 10.87 11.95
C LYS A 70 -6.24 10.08 12.86
N SER A 71 -5.51 9.13 12.30
CA SER A 71 -4.85 8.08 13.08
C SER A 71 -3.33 8.24 13.13
N TYR A 72 -2.76 9.13 12.32
CA TYR A 72 -1.31 9.25 12.18
C TYR A 72 -0.87 10.67 12.52
N VAL A 73 -0.17 10.83 13.64
CA VAL A 73 0.31 12.13 14.12
C VAL A 73 1.79 12.28 13.78
N CYS A 74 2.18 13.43 13.26
CA CYS A 74 3.58 13.79 13.12
C CYS A 74 4.16 14.12 14.49
N GLU A 75 5.18 13.38 14.91
CA GLU A 75 5.83 13.60 16.21
C GLU A 75 6.62 14.92 16.27
N PHE A 76 7.06 15.45 15.11
CA PHE A 76 7.81 16.71 15.06
C PHE A 76 6.93 17.96 15.21
N CYS A 77 5.68 17.94 14.69
CA CYS A 77 4.82 19.13 14.65
C CYS A 77 3.38 18.90 15.13
N GLY A 78 3.03 17.70 15.57
CA GLY A 78 1.69 17.35 16.05
C GLY A 78 0.61 17.29 14.96
N ARG A 79 0.99 17.44 13.68
CA ARG A 79 0.01 17.45 12.58
C ARG A 79 -0.59 16.07 12.35
N ASN A 80 -1.90 16.03 12.17
CA ASN A 80 -2.67 14.80 12.02
C ASN A 80 -2.91 14.45 10.54
N PHE A 81 -2.71 13.19 10.19
CA PHE A 81 -2.87 12.59 8.88
C PHE A 81 -3.80 11.38 8.93
N THR A 82 -4.49 11.17 7.82
CA THR A 82 -5.45 10.06 7.65
C THR A 82 -4.80 8.78 7.12
N GLN A 83 -3.60 8.89 6.53
CA GLN A 83 -2.86 7.76 5.98
C GLN A 83 -1.39 7.85 6.37
N ASN A 84 -0.79 6.71 6.70
CA ASN A 84 0.63 6.63 7.07
C ASN A 84 1.55 7.13 5.94
N GLY A 85 1.23 6.82 4.68
CA GLY A 85 2.03 7.30 3.54
C GLY A 85 2.09 8.83 3.45
N ASN A 86 0.99 9.52 3.75
CA ASN A 86 0.94 10.97 3.77
C ASN A 86 1.74 11.56 4.94
N LEU A 87 1.69 10.93 6.11
CA LEU A 87 2.55 11.31 7.23
C LEU A 87 4.03 11.15 6.85
N ARG A 88 4.40 10.00 6.28
CA ARG A 88 5.78 9.73 5.87
C ARG A 88 6.28 10.76 4.85
N LEU A 89 5.51 11.02 3.79
CA LEU A 89 5.86 12.05 2.81
C LEU A 89 5.97 13.43 3.46
N HIS A 90 5.09 13.77 4.39
CA HIS A 90 5.18 15.03 5.13
C HIS A 90 6.46 15.12 5.97
N VAL A 91 6.80 14.06 6.70
CA VAL A 91 8.02 14.01 7.50
C VAL A 91 9.25 14.12 6.60
N ASP A 92 9.29 13.35 5.51
CA ASP A 92 10.39 13.35 4.54
C ASP A 92 10.59 14.72 3.88
N THR A 93 9.52 15.44 3.56
CA THR A 93 9.59 16.71 2.81
C THR A 93 9.67 17.96 3.67
N ILE A 94 9.17 17.92 4.91
CA ILE A 94 9.09 19.11 5.78
C ILE A 94 10.06 19.03 6.95
N HIS A 95 10.42 17.83 7.41
CA HIS A 95 11.24 17.63 8.61
C HIS A 95 12.60 16.98 8.32
N LEU A 96 12.70 16.16 7.27
CA LEU A 96 13.91 15.42 6.90
C LEU A 96 14.46 15.83 5.52
N SER A 97 14.01 16.97 4.97
CA SER A 97 14.39 17.41 3.62
C SER A 97 15.87 17.77 3.47
N GLU A 98 16.67 17.68 4.53
CA GLU A 98 18.12 17.63 4.45
C GLU A 98 18.62 16.25 4.89
N CYS A 99 19.23 15.55 3.93
CA CYS A 99 20.01 14.32 4.05
C CYS A 99 19.25 12.99 4.29
N CYS A 100 19.38 12.13 3.28
CA CYS A 100 19.41 10.68 3.43
C CYS A 100 19.97 10.23 4.79
N VAL A 101 19.46 9.11 5.29
CA VAL A 101 20.07 8.25 6.34
C VAL A 101 19.69 8.53 7.80
N VAL A 102 18.42 8.65 8.18
CA VAL A 102 17.98 8.11 9.49
C VAL A 102 16.50 7.71 9.39
N PHE A 103 16.17 6.42 9.36
CA PHE A 103 14.92 5.81 9.88
C PHE A 103 14.73 4.35 9.47
N ASN A 104 15.74 3.70 8.88
CA ASN A 104 15.79 2.24 8.72
C ASN A 104 16.31 1.50 9.97
N ILE A 105 16.28 2.07 11.19
CA ILE A 105 16.97 1.44 12.35
C ILE A 105 16.06 1.04 13.54
N LEU A 106 14.78 1.44 13.65
CA LEU A 106 13.99 1.11 14.85
C LEU A 106 12.76 0.22 14.64
N ARG A 107 12.70 -0.62 13.58
CA ARG A 107 11.57 -1.56 13.47
C ARG A 107 11.90 -2.97 12.98
N ASP A 108 13.13 -3.45 13.18
CA ASP A 108 13.49 -4.87 13.06
C ASP A 108 14.52 -5.29 14.13
N GLN A 109 14.11 -5.27 15.40
CA GLN A 109 14.70 -6.13 16.43
C GLN A 109 13.59 -6.80 17.25
N VAL A 110 13.10 -7.91 16.69
CA VAL A 110 12.99 -9.21 17.38
C VAL A 110 13.96 -10.15 16.67
#